data_AF-A0A127ZCE7-F1
#
_entry.id   AF-A0A127ZCE7-F1
#
_cell.length_a   1.000
_cell.length_b   1.000
_cell.length_c   1.000
_cell.angle_alpha   90.00
_cell.angle_beta   90.00
_cell.angle_gamma   90.00
#
_symmetry.space_group_name_H-M   'P 1'
#
loop_
_entity.id
_entity.type
_entity.pdbx_description
1 polymer ?
#
loop_
_entity_poly.entity_id
_entity_poly.type
_entity_poly.pdbx_seq_one_letter_code
_entity_poly.pdbx_strand_id
1 'polypeptide(L)'
;MNIKSTLVTVAFALFSTSAVFSVGTPMGEWLTVSPENSWSEYCLPGGSKLDTYHACIQAHPALLEKIVTYHEFRAYLSPDATGFVALYHGPNNGTGFDTAQYQIIMRAAKGRNLDPMVGCTKLDIWDGNALISGDPVHTDQQCGPDPLVLPDFLWK
;
A
#
# COMPACT_ATOMS: atom_id res chain seq x y z
N MET A 1 -19.99 -20.46 -53.04
CA MET A 1 -20.47 -19.58 -51.95
C MET A 1 -19.24 -18.97 -51.29
N ASN A 2 -18.93 -17.71 -51.61
CA ASN A 2 -17.70 -17.04 -51.15
C ASN A 2 -18.01 -16.19 -49.92
N ILE A 3 -17.56 -16.63 -48.75
CA ILE A 3 -17.69 -15.87 -47.50
C ILE A 3 -16.40 -15.06 -47.34
N LYS A 4 -16.47 -13.76 -47.63
CA LYS A 4 -15.40 -12.82 -47.29
C LYS A 4 -15.56 -12.47 -45.81
N SER A 5 -14.73 -13.07 -44.96
CA SER A 5 -14.63 -12.70 -43.55
C SER A 5 -13.78 -11.44 -43.43
N THR A 6 -14.43 -10.30 -43.18
CA THR A 6 -13.77 -9.03 -42.88
C THR A 6 -13.37 -9.04 -41.40
N LEU A 7 -12.06 -9.05 -41.11
CA LEU A 7 -11.54 -8.81 -39.76
C LEU A 7 -11.77 -7.35 -39.38
N VAL A 8 -12.47 -7.13 -38.26
CA VAL A 8 -12.58 -5.82 -37.61
C VAL A 8 -11.43 -5.72 -36.61
N THR A 9 -10.41 -4.94 -36.96
CA THR A 9 -9.31 -4.59 -36.06
C THR A 9 -9.80 -3.53 -35.08
N VAL A 10 -9.99 -3.89 -33.81
CA VAL A 10 -10.31 -2.94 -32.74
C VAL A 10 -9.00 -2.28 -32.29
N ALA A 11 -8.82 -1.02 -32.67
CA ALA A 11 -7.71 -0.21 -32.19
C ALA A 11 -8.02 0.28 -30.76
N PHE A 12 -7.34 -0.28 -29.78
CA PHE A 12 -7.31 0.28 -28.43
C PHE A 12 -6.39 1.50 -28.42
N ALA A 13 -6.98 2.70 -28.37
CA ALA A 13 -6.24 3.92 -28.12
C ALA A 13 -5.77 3.93 -26.66
N LEU A 14 -4.49 3.68 -26.44
CA LEU A 14 -3.83 3.92 -25.16
C LEU A 14 -3.74 5.43 -24.96
N PHE A 15 -4.56 5.98 -24.07
CA PHE A 15 -4.40 7.34 -23.60
C PHE A 15 -3.18 7.40 -22.68
N SER A 16 -2.02 7.73 -23.26
CA SER A 16 -0.79 8.00 -22.52
C SER A 16 -0.90 9.36 -21.83
N THR A 17 -1.50 9.43 -20.64
CA THR A 17 -1.29 10.58 -19.74
C THR A 17 -0.06 10.32 -18.88
N SER A 18 1.12 10.44 -19.47
CA SER A 18 2.38 10.48 -18.73
C SER A 18 2.55 11.87 -18.11
N ALA A 19 1.79 12.13 -17.04
CA ALA A 19 2.14 13.18 -16.09
C ALA A 19 3.28 12.63 -15.21
N VAL A 20 4.51 12.76 -15.71
CA VAL A 20 5.73 12.48 -14.94
C VAL A 20 5.94 13.65 -13.99
N PHE A 21 5.39 13.56 -12.78
CA PHE A 21 5.84 14.37 -11.65
C PHE A 21 6.96 13.62 -10.95
N SER A 22 8.19 13.80 -11.43
CA SER A 22 9.38 13.36 -10.70
C SER A 22 10.14 14.59 -10.23
N VAL A 23 9.68 15.17 -9.13
CA VAL A 23 10.47 16.07 -8.28
C VAL A 23 10.75 15.29 -7.01
N GLY A 24 12.01 14.90 -6.85
CA GLY A 24 12.50 14.21 -5.66
C GLY A 24 12.09 14.99 -4.43
N THR A 25 11.25 14.36 -3.62
CA THR A 25 10.71 14.96 -2.41
C THR A 25 10.89 13.97 -1.26
N PRO A 26 11.09 14.45 -0.03
CA PRO A 26 10.95 13.63 1.18
C PRO A 26 9.48 13.22 1.44
N MET A 27 8.68 13.14 0.38
CA MET A 27 7.25 12.91 0.35
C MET A 27 7.04 11.49 -0.16
N GLY A 28 6.06 10.79 0.39
CA GLY A 28 5.73 9.44 -0.03
C GLY A 28 5.39 9.38 -1.51
N GLU A 29 5.76 8.27 -2.13
CA GLU A 29 5.59 8.03 -3.55
C GLU A 29 4.39 7.10 -3.77
N TRP A 30 3.30 7.65 -4.32
CA TRP A 30 2.25 6.83 -4.92
C TRP A 30 2.72 6.38 -6.29
N LEU A 31 3.07 5.11 -6.41
CA LEU A 31 3.69 4.53 -7.58
C LEU A 31 2.66 4.30 -8.70
N THR A 32 3.12 4.41 -9.95
CA THR A 32 2.28 4.13 -11.12
C THR A 32 1.98 2.63 -11.22
N VAL A 33 0.70 2.28 -11.28
CA VAL A 33 0.22 0.90 -11.40
C VAL A 33 0.57 0.34 -12.78
N SER A 34 1.00 -0.92 -12.81
CA SER A 34 1.27 -1.71 -14.01
C SER A 34 0.78 -3.16 -13.82
N PRO A 35 0.66 -3.97 -14.88
CA PRO A 35 0.26 -5.38 -14.74
C PRO A 35 1.14 -6.19 -13.78
N GLU A 36 2.44 -5.86 -13.68
CA GLU A 36 3.36 -6.57 -12.78
C GLU A 36 3.51 -5.91 -11.40
N ASN A 37 3.03 -4.67 -11.25
CA ASN A 37 3.14 -3.92 -10.01
C ASN A 37 1.84 -3.17 -9.74
N SER A 38 0.97 -3.82 -8.96
CA SER A 38 -0.37 -3.33 -8.63
C SER A 38 -0.78 -3.91 -7.29
N TRP A 39 -1.78 -3.31 -6.64
CA TRP A 39 -2.33 -3.86 -5.39
C TRP A 39 -2.68 -5.36 -5.50
N SER A 40 -3.26 -5.81 -6.63
CA SER A 40 -3.62 -7.21 -6.82
C SER A 40 -2.43 -8.17 -6.87
N GLU A 41 -1.30 -7.74 -7.45
CA GLU A 41 -0.10 -8.59 -7.52
C GLU A 41 0.50 -8.87 -6.15
N TYR A 42 0.31 -7.95 -5.20
CA TYR A 42 0.82 -8.08 -3.85
C TYR A 42 -0.23 -8.64 -2.87
N CYS A 43 -1.51 -8.32 -3.05
CA CYS A 43 -2.53 -8.51 -2.01
C CYS A 43 -3.68 -9.45 -2.38
N LEU A 44 -3.67 -10.08 -3.56
CA LEU A 44 -4.67 -11.09 -3.91
C LEU A 44 -4.05 -12.49 -4.01
N PRO A 45 -4.81 -13.55 -3.68
CA PRO A 45 -4.40 -14.92 -3.93
C PRO A 45 -3.97 -15.14 -5.39
N GLY A 46 -2.79 -15.71 -5.59
CA GLY A 46 -2.20 -15.93 -6.91
C GLY A 46 -1.40 -14.75 -7.47
N GLY A 47 -1.32 -13.62 -6.76
CA GLY A 47 -0.45 -12.50 -7.11
C GLY A 47 1.04 -12.88 -7.11
N SER A 48 1.82 -12.31 -8.03
CA SER A 48 3.23 -12.66 -8.21
C SER A 48 4.17 -12.10 -7.14
N LYS A 49 3.69 -11.26 -6.22
CA LYS A 49 4.49 -10.53 -5.23
C LYS A 49 4.12 -10.85 -3.76
N LEU A 50 3.34 -11.90 -3.52
CA LEU A 50 2.93 -12.32 -2.18
C LEU A 50 4.12 -12.61 -1.22
N ASP A 51 5.23 -13.13 -1.75
CA ASP A 51 6.44 -13.47 -0.97
C ASP A 51 7.45 -12.30 -0.89
N THR A 52 6.96 -11.06 -0.95
CA THR A 52 7.81 -9.85 -0.83
C THR A 52 7.52 -9.10 0.46
N TYR A 53 8.40 -8.18 0.84
CA TYR A 53 8.20 -7.33 1.99
C TYR A 53 7.27 -6.14 1.65
N HIS A 54 6.01 -6.26 2.06
CA HIS A 54 4.99 -5.25 1.83
C HIS A 54 3.89 -5.31 2.90
N ALA A 55 3.03 -4.30 2.91
CA ALA A 55 1.80 -4.24 3.70
C ALA A 55 0.60 -4.14 2.77
N CYS A 56 -0.33 -5.09 2.87
CA CYS A 56 -1.64 -4.99 2.25
C CYS A 56 -2.58 -4.27 3.19
N ILE A 57 -3.07 -3.09 2.78
CA ILE A 57 -3.92 -2.23 3.61
C ILE A 57 -5.27 -2.03 2.94
N GLN A 58 -6.32 -2.14 3.75
CA GLN A 58 -7.69 -1.72 3.44
C GLN A 58 -8.02 -0.48 4.27
N ALA A 59 -8.53 0.58 3.64
CA ALA A 59 -8.87 1.83 4.30
C ALA A 59 -10.02 2.56 3.60
N HIS A 60 -10.70 3.45 4.30
CA HIS A 60 -11.67 4.33 3.65
C HIS A 60 -10.94 5.38 2.79
N PRO A 61 -11.41 5.71 1.56
CA PRO A 61 -10.72 6.66 0.68
C PRO A 61 -10.47 8.04 1.32
N ALA A 62 -11.34 8.47 2.22
CA ALA A 62 -11.19 9.74 2.97
C ALA A 62 -9.89 9.81 3.80
N LEU A 63 -9.26 8.68 4.13
CA LEU A 63 -7.96 8.67 4.79
C LEU A 63 -6.89 9.38 3.96
N LEU A 64 -6.91 9.23 2.63
CA LEU A 64 -5.87 9.77 1.74
C LEU A 64 -5.76 11.30 1.87
N GLU A 65 -6.88 11.97 2.09
CA GLU A 65 -6.94 13.43 2.29
C GLU A 65 -6.45 13.87 3.67
N LYS A 66 -6.32 12.93 4.62
CA LYS A 66 -5.84 13.20 5.98
C LYS A 66 -4.33 13.07 6.11
N ILE A 67 -3.64 12.49 5.12
CA ILE A 67 -2.20 12.27 5.17
C ILE A 67 -1.47 13.61 5.03
N VAL A 68 -0.64 13.94 6.02
CA VAL A 68 0.12 15.19 6.09
C VAL A 68 1.63 14.98 5.93
N THR A 69 2.13 13.79 6.27
CA THR A 69 3.57 13.48 6.23
C THR A 69 3.76 12.01 5.89
N TYR A 70 4.85 11.69 5.22
CA TYR A 70 5.19 10.34 4.79
C TYR A 70 6.55 9.93 5.32
N HIS A 71 6.73 8.64 5.61
CA HIS A 71 7.95 8.05 6.17
C HIS A 71 8.39 6.88 5.32
N GLU A 72 9.36 7.10 4.43
CA GLU A 72 9.84 6.09 3.48
C GLU A 72 8.69 5.39 2.73
N PHE A 73 7.65 6.17 2.42
CA PHE A 73 6.39 5.64 1.89
C PHE A 73 6.46 5.46 0.40
N ARG A 74 6.20 4.23 -0.06
CA ARG A 74 6.06 3.90 -1.48
C ARG A 74 4.92 2.92 -1.62
N ALA A 75 3.89 3.25 -2.40
CA ALA A 75 2.70 2.41 -2.44
C ALA A 75 2.00 2.39 -3.79
N TYR A 76 1.36 1.26 -4.10
CA TYR A 76 0.39 1.16 -5.20
C TYR A 76 -1.03 1.26 -4.63
N LEU A 77 -1.79 2.24 -5.11
CA LEU A 77 -3.20 2.38 -4.75
C LEU A 77 -4.04 1.35 -5.52
N SER A 78 -5.04 0.77 -4.86
CA SER A 78 -6.06 -0.06 -5.51
C SER A 78 -6.92 0.77 -6.48
N PRO A 79 -7.53 0.15 -7.51
CA PRO A 79 -8.33 0.87 -8.51
C PRO A 79 -9.53 1.64 -7.94
N ASP A 80 -10.11 1.17 -6.82
CA ASP A 80 -11.26 1.81 -6.16
C ASP A 80 -10.85 2.73 -4.99
N ALA A 81 -9.54 2.91 -4.77
CA ALA A 81 -8.97 3.68 -3.67
C ALA A 81 -9.40 3.22 -2.27
N THR A 82 -9.90 1.99 -2.12
CA THR A 82 -10.28 1.41 -0.81
C THR A 82 -9.16 0.63 -0.14
N GLY A 83 -8.01 0.54 -0.79
CA GLY A 83 -6.82 -0.09 -0.25
C GLY A 83 -5.56 0.34 -0.98
N PHE A 84 -4.42 -0.01 -0.42
CA PHE A 84 -3.11 0.17 -1.04
C PHE A 84 -2.14 -0.89 -0.55
N VAL A 85 -1.08 -1.12 -1.34
CA VAL A 85 0.06 -1.90 -0.90
C VAL A 85 1.22 -0.97 -0.62
N ALA A 86 1.72 -0.94 0.61
CA ALA A 86 2.92 -0.17 0.96
C ALA A 86 4.14 -1.09 0.92
N LEU A 87 5.21 -0.64 0.25
CA LEU A 87 6.43 -1.41 0.05
C LEU A 87 7.44 -1.09 1.14
N TYR A 88 8.17 -2.10 1.61
CA TYR A 88 9.28 -1.88 2.54
C TYR A 88 10.62 -1.77 1.79
N HIS A 89 11.52 -0.97 2.33
CA HIS A 89 12.91 -0.89 1.85
C HIS A 89 13.79 -2.06 2.31
N GLY A 90 13.22 -3.03 3.02
CA GLY A 90 13.93 -4.22 3.51
C GLY A 90 13.24 -4.86 4.72
N PRO A 91 13.75 -6.01 5.21
CA PRO A 91 13.14 -6.78 6.30
C PRO A 91 13.08 -6.03 7.64
N ASN A 92 14.00 -5.08 7.86
CA ASN A 92 14.09 -4.30 9.09
C ASN A 92 13.57 -2.87 8.96
N ASN A 93 13.13 -2.48 7.76
CA ASN A 93 12.69 -1.11 7.48
C ASN A 93 11.17 -1.07 7.50
N GLY A 94 10.63 -0.12 8.26
CA GLY A 94 9.21 0.20 8.22
C GLY A 94 8.90 1.19 7.11
N THR A 95 7.62 1.41 6.90
CA THR A 95 7.09 2.48 6.05
C THR A 95 5.85 3.04 6.74
N GLY A 96 5.50 4.29 6.48
CA GLY A 96 4.40 4.89 7.21
C GLY A 96 4.02 6.27 6.72
N PHE A 97 3.04 6.83 7.40
CA PHE A 97 2.57 8.19 7.17
C PHE A 97 1.91 8.71 8.44
N ASP A 98 1.83 10.02 8.53
CA ASP A 98 1.11 10.70 9.60
C ASP A 98 -0.13 11.37 9.04
N THR A 99 -1.15 11.42 9.88
CA THR A 99 -2.26 12.37 9.77
C THR A 99 -2.02 13.50 10.76
N ALA A 100 -2.93 14.48 10.82
CA ALA A 100 -2.85 15.54 11.82
C ALA A 100 -2.89 15.02 13.28
N GLN A 101 -3.44 13.83 13.51
CA GLN A 101 -3.66 13.28 14.86
C GLN A 101 -2.94 11.96 15.12
N TYR A 102 -2.52 11.24 14.09
CA TYR A 102 -2.01 9.88 14.25
C TYR A 102 -0.77 9.64 13.41
N GLN A 103 0.16 8.88 13.96
CA GLN A 103 1.28 8.29 13.23
C GLN A 103 0.96 6.82 12.94
N ILE A 104 1.05 6.44 11.67
CA ILE A 104 0.78 5.08 11.19
C ILE A 104 2.09 4.49 10.68
N ILE A 105 2.52 3.37 11.28
CA ILE A 105 3.72 2.65 10.83
C ILE A 105 3.36 1.20 10.51
N MET A 106 3.81 0.77 9.34
CA MET A 106 3.75 -0.61 8.85
C MET A 106 5.17 -1.15 8.75
N ARG A 107 5.38 -2.39 9.17
CA ARG A 107 6.67 -3.07 9.11
C ARG A 107 6.48 -4.57 9.04
N ALA A 108 7.52 -5.29 8.64
CA ALA A 108 7.51 -6.75 8.74
C ALA A 108 7.25 -7.17 10.20
N ALA A 109 6.33 -8.10 10.39
CA ALA A 109 6.12 -8.73 11.69
C ALA A 109 7.37 -9.51 12.09
N LYS A 110 7.59 -9.67 13.39
CA LYS A 110 8.73 -10.42 13.93
C LYS A 110 8.27 -11.72 14.56
N GLY A 111 8.97 -12.81 14.24
CA GLY A 111 8.75 -14.11 14.87
C GLY A 111 9.30 -14.16 16.30
N ARG A 112 9.20 -15.34 16.93
CA ARG A 112 9.70 -15.57 18.31
C ARG A 112 11.19 -15.27 18.49
N ASN A 113 11.98 -15.42 17.43
CA ASN A 113 13.42 -15.14 17.42
C ASN A 113 13.75 -13.68 17.08
N LEU A 114 12.74 -12.81 16.97
CA LEU A 114 12.86 -11.41 16.53
C LEU A 114 13.25 -11.23 15.05
N ASP A 115 13.32 -12.32 14.29
CA ASP A 115 13.54 -12.28 12.85
C ASP A 115 12.30 -11.79 12.09
N PRO A 116 12.46 -10.90 11.10
CA PRO A 116 11.37 -10.48 10.22
C PRO A 116 10.73 -11.65 9.46
N MET A 117 9.42 -11.66 9.41
CA MET A 117 8.61 -12.65 8.69
C MET A 117 8.15 -12.07 7.36
N VAL A 118 8.59 -12.69 6.26
CA VAL A 118 8.09 -12.37 4.91
C VAL A 118 6.58 -12.66 4.85
N GLY A 119 5.82 -11.80 4.17
CA GLY A 119 4.37 -11.96 4.03
C GLY A 119 3.57 -11.75 5.32
N CYS A 120 4.20 -11.21 6.37
CA CYS A 120 3.52 -10.80 7.59
C CYS A 120 3.79 -9.32 7.88
N THR A 121 2.74 -8.55 8.07
CA THR A 121 2.79 -7.13 8.40
C THR A 121 2.36 -6.92 9.84
N LYS A 122 3.12 -6.10 10.56
CA LYS A 122 2.68 -5.45 11.78
C LYS A 122 2.33 -4.00 11.48
N LEU A 123 1.16 -3.58 11.95
CA LEU A 123 0.66 -2.22 11.94
C LEU A 123 0.64 -1.70 13.37
N ASP A 124 1.20 -0.51 13.58
CA ASP A 124 1.09 0.21 14.83
C ASP A 124 0.64 1.65 14.53
N ILE A 125 -0.32 2.13 15.31
CA ILE A 125 -0.89 3.48 15.21
C ILE A 125 -0.70 4.16 16.56
N TRP A 126 -0.07 5.33 16.57
CA TRP A 126 0.10 6.17 17.75
C TRP A 126 -0.71 7.45 17.62
N ASP A 127 -1.14 8.00 18.75
CA ASP A 127 -1.55 9.41 18.81
C ASP A 127 -0.31 10.27 18.55
N GLY A 128 -0.36 11.12 17.53
CA GLY A 128 0.73 12.00 17.11
C GLY A 128 1.08 13.06 18.17
N ASN A 129 0.22 13.28 19.16
CA ASN A 129 0.51 14.13 20.31
C ASN A 129 1.20 13.39 21.47
N ALA A 130 1.24 12.05 21.43
CA ALA A 130 1.98 11.26 22.38
C ALA A 130 3.46 11.20 21.96
N LEU A 131 4.37 11.44 22.90
CA LEU A 131 5.79 11.10 22.69
C LEU A 131 5.84 9.60 22.36
N ILE A 132 6.59 9.22 21.31
CA ILE A 132 6.73 7.85 20.74
C ILE A 132 7.17 6.78 21.80
N SER A 133 7.37 7.17 23.06
CA SER A 133 7.56 6.29 24.21
C SER A 133 6.26 5.67 24.77
N GLY A 134 5.08 6.05 24.28
CA GLY A 134 3.79 5.48 24.69
C GLY A 134 3.39 4.22 23.91
N ASP A 135 2.47 3.45 24.47
CA ASP A 135 1.85 2.33 23.75
C ASP A 135 1.06 2.84 22.53
N PRO A 136 1.07 2.11 21.40
CA PRO A 136 0.20 2.41 20.28
C PRO A 136 -1.27 2.46 20.73
N VAL A 137 -2.04 3.41 20.20
CA VAL A 137 -3.50 3.45 20.39
C VAL A 137 -4.19 2.29 19.66
N HIS A 138 -3.52 1.72 18.66
CA HIS A 138 -3.95 0.52 17.98
C HIS A 138 -2.75 -0.25 17.43
N THR A 139 -2.77 -1.57 17.59
CA THR A 139 -1.80 -2.49 16.99
C THR A 139 -2.57 -3.62 16.34
N ASP A 140 -2.15 -3.99 15.13
CA ASP A 140 -2.67 -5.14 14.41
C ASP A 140 -1.54 -5.88 13.69
N GLN A 141 -1.76 -7.15 13.37
CA GLN A 141 -0.80 -7.97 12.64
C GLN A 141 -1.53 -8.99 11.78
N GLN A 142 -1.17 -9.03 10.50
CA GLN A 142 -1.75 -9.96 9.54
C GLN A 142 -0.64 -10.67 8.76
N CYS A 143 -0.87 -11.94 8.48
CA CYS A 143 0.00 -12.77 7.65
C CYS A 143 -0.80 -13.30 6.46
N GLY A 144 -0.12 -13.46 5.33
CA GLY A 144 -0.73 -13.95 4.10
C GLY A 144 -1.40 -12.85 3.28
N PRO A 145 -2.33 -13.21 2.38
CA PRO A 145 -2.87 -12.28 1.38
C PRO A 145 -3.92 -11.32 1.95
N ASP A 146 -4.47 -11.59 3.13
CA ASP A 146 -5.54 -10.76 3.68
C ASP A 146 -5.01 -9.37 4.07
N PRO A 147 -5.69 -8.28 3.68
CA PRO A 147 -5.27 -6.94 4.03
C PRO A 147 -5.59 -6.59 5.48
N LEU A 148 -4.74 -5.78 6.10
CA LEU A 148 -5.01 -5.11 7.37
C LEU A 148 -6.05 -4.02 7.16
N VAL A 149 -7.14 -4.09 7.92
CA VAL A 149 -8.21 -3.09 7.88
C VAL A 149 -7.89 -1.98 8.85
N LEU A 150 -7.62 -0.79 8.32
CA LEU A 150 -7.39 0.37 9.18
C LEU A 150 -8.66 0.74 9.98
N PRO A 151 -8.51 1.19 11.23
CA PRO A 151 -9.65 1.56 12.06
C PRO A 151 -10.25 2.91 11.67
N ASP A 152 -11.55 3.05 11.89
CA ASP A 152 -12.33 4.16 11.33
C ASP A 152 -12.08 5.53 11.97
N PHE A 153 -11.50 5.57 13.16
CA PHE A 153 -11.13 6.81 13.83
C PHE A 153 -10.08 7.62 13.05
N LEU A 154 -9.38 7.00 12.09
CA LEU A 154 -8.38 7.68 11.26
C LEU A 154 -8.98 8.65 10.23
N TRP A 155 -10.27 8.52 9.92
CA TRP A 155 -10.95 9.34 8.90
C TRP A 155 -12.27 9.96 9.36
N LYS A 156 -12.61 9.80 10.65
CA LYS A 156 -13.75 10.47 11.28
C LYS A 156 -13.44 11.92 11.66
#